data_AF-A0A1W9TAM0-F1
#
_entry.id   AF-A0A1W9TAM0-F1
#
_cell.length_a   1.000
_cell.length_b   1.000
_cell.length_c   1.000
_cell.angle_alpha   90.00
_cell.angle_beta   90.00
_cell.angle_gamma   90.00
#
_symmetry.space_group_name_H-M   'P 1'
#
loop_
_entity.id
_entity.type
_entity.pdbx_description
1 polymer ?
#
loop_
_entity_poly.entity_id
_entity_poly.type
_entity_poly.pdbx_seq_one_letter_code
_entity_poly.pdbx_strand_id
1 'polypeptide(L)'
;MPIMNAISTATTDAAKIAGSQFGLNPSDGLMVGSMSELKMDFQRLNEIAYALHSGSNIVAESGPLLGGYCGGPEGVAVANVAYHLQGILVQRGSVHFTFPIHFKFSSNTSRNTMWATSISNQAISRNSRLPLLTSGILASGPGTKMCPWSPELNIVTFIIK
;
A
#
# COMPACT_ATOMS: atom_id res chain seq x y z
N MET A 1 -1.41 12.96 -8.23
CA MET A 1 -1.18 13.12 -6.78
C MET A 1 0.21 12.57 -6.45
N PRO A 2 1.17 13.40 -6.00
CA PRO A 2 2.38 12.85 -5.39
C PRO A 2 1.99 12.29 -4.01
N ILE A 3 1.94 10.97 -3.89
CA ILE A 3 1.68 10.30 -2.61
C ILE A 3 3.02 10.22 -1.90
N MET A 4 3.36 11.33 -1.28
CA MET A 4 4.43 11.38 -0.30
C MET A 4 3.78 10.89 1.00
N ASN A 5 4.33 9.83 1.61
CA ASN A 5 4.00 9.54 2.99
C ASN A 5 4.38 10.79 3.78
N ALA A 6 3.34 11.54 4.14
CA ALA A 6 3.44 12.94 4.52
C ALA A 6 4.31 13.15 5.77
N ILE A 7 4.49 12.07 6.56
CA ILE A 7 5.38 12.00 7.72
C ILE A 7 6.07 10.63 7.74
N SER A 8 6.89 10.34 6.72
CA SER A 8 7.46 9.01 6.52
C SER A 8 8.39 8.51 7.63
N THR A 9 8.92 9.42 8.45
CA THR A 9 9.85 9.09 9.54
C THR A 9 9.15 8.81 10.87
N ALA A 10 7.86 9.11 11.01
CA ALA A 10 7.11 8.88 12.23
C ALA A 10 6.55 7.46 12.26
N THR A 11 7.05 6.65 13.20
CA THR A 11 6.63 5.25 13.37
C THR A 11 5.50 5.07 14.39
N THR A 12 5.34 6.01 15.32
CA THR A 12 4.27 6.01 16.32
C THR A 12 3.07 6.86 15.88
N ASP A 13 1.90 6.52 16.41
CA ASP A 13 0.67 7.28 16.23
C ASP A 13 0.81 8.71 16.76
N ALA A 14 1.34 8.90 17.96
CA ALA A 14 1.55 10.23 18.54
C ALA A 14 2.45 11.12 17.66
N ALA A 15 3.54 10.57 17.12
CA ALA A 15 4.46 11.32 16.25
C ALA A 15 3.81 11.68 14.91
N LYS A 16 3.02 10.77 14.32
CA LYS A 16 2.28 11.05 13.08
C LYS A 16 1.18 12.10 13.30
N ILE A 17 0.42 12.00 14.38
CA ILE A 17 -0.66 12.95 14.71
C ILE A 17 -0.09 14.33 15.05
N ALA A 18 1.03 14.40 15.78
CA ALA A 18 1.68 15.68 16.06
C ALA A 18 2.28 16.27 14.78
N GLY A 19 2.99 15.46 14.00
CA GLY A 19 3.62 15.90 12.75
C GLY A 19 2.62 16.37 11.70
N SER A 20 1.38 15.83 11.70
CA SER A 20 0.37 16.23 10.72
C SER A 20 -0.10 17.67 10.90
N GLN A 21 0.14 18.26 12.07
CA GLN A 21 -0.13 19.67 12.32
C GLN A 21 0.91 20.61 11.69
N PHE A 22 2.06 20.07 11.25
CA PHE A 22 3.19 20.86 10.76
C PHE A 22 3.44 20.59 9.27
N GLY A 23 2.62 21.20 8.42
CA GLY A 23 2.87 21.27 6.98
C GLY A 23 2.03 20.34 6.12
N LEU A 24 1.15 19.51 6.70
CA LEU A 24 0.19 18.74 5.91
C LEU A 24 -1.05 19.56 5.56
N ASN A 25 -1.37 19.58 4.27
CA ASN A 25 -2.62 20.09 3.78
C ASN A 25 -3.72 19.03 3.96
N PRO A 26 -4.98 19.41 4.23
CA PRO A 26 -6.11 18.47 4.20
C PRO A 26 -6.23 17.64 2.89
N SER A 27 -5.68 18.13 1.79
CA SER A 27 -5.61 17.38 0.52
C SER A 27 -4.53 16.28 0.49
N ASP A 28 -3.58 16.30 1.42
CA ASP A 28 -2.55 15.27 1.55
C ASP A 28 -3.13 13.98 2.15
N GLY A 29 -2.53 12.85 1.77
CA GLY A 29 -2.93 11.55 2.25
C GLY A 29 -2.14 11.11 3.48
N LEU A 30 -2.82 10.84 4.59
CA LEU A 30 -2.23 10.17 5.73
C LEU A 30 -2.16 8.66 5.45
N MET A 31 -0.94 8.12 5.43
CA MET A 31 -0.73 6.70 5.16
C MET A 31 -0.87 5.86 6.43
N VAL A 32 -1.80 4.92 6.38
CA VAL A 32 -2.09 3.99 7.47
C VAL A 32 -1.89 2.56 6.95
N GLY A 33 -0.83 1.91 7.44
CA GLY A 33 -0.46 0.56 7.02
C GLY A 33 -1.10 -0.53 7.84
N SER A 34 -1.56 -1.60 7.16
CA SER A 34 -1.90 -2.86 7.81
C SER A 34 -0.66 -3.75 7.94
N MET A 35 -0.58 -4.51 9.02
CA MET A 35 0.46 -5.54 9.18
C MET A 35 0.15 -6.78 8.33
N SER A 36 1.20 -7.35 7.74
CA SER A 36 1.16 -8.61 6.99
C SER A 36 0.99 -9.83 7.92
N GLU A 37 -0.07 -10.64 7.84
CA GLU A 37 -1.25 -10.61 6.95
C GLU A 37 -2.55 -10.24 7.70
N LEU A 38 -3.39 -9.40 7.09
CA LEU A 38 -4.74 -8.98 7.54
C LEU A 38 -4.85 -8.60 9.03
N LYS A 39 -3.86 -7.86 9.54
CA LYS A 39 -3.80 -7.46 10.95
C LYS A 39 -3.66 -5.95 11.11
N MET A 40 -4.35 -5.40 12.11
CA MET A 40 -4.25 -4.00 12.49
C MET A 40 -3.81 -3.88 13.94
N ASP A 41 -2.97 -2.90 14.23
CA ASP A 41 -2.60 -2.54 15.60
C ASP A 41 -3.45 -1.34 16.09
N PHE A 42 -3.47 -1.12 17.41
CA PHE A 42 -4.24 -0.02 18.00
C PHE A 42 -3.68 1.36 17.67
N GLN A 43 -2.38 1.50 17.40
CA GLN A 43 -1.78 2.78 17.02
C GLN A 43 -2.31 3.24 15.66
N ARG A 44 -2.42 2.33 14.70
CA ARG A 44 -3.04 2.62 13.40
C ARG A 44 -4.52 2.96 13.53
N LEU A 45 -5.24 2.33 14.45
CA LEU A 45 -6.65 2.68 14.72
C LEU A 45 -6.76 4.09 15.32
N ASN A 46 -5.83 4.52 16.16
CA ASN A 46 -5.77 5.90 16.65
C ASN A 46 -5.50 6.90 15.51
N GLU A 47 -4.60 6.57 14.58
CA GLU A 47 -4.34 7.39 13.38
C GLU A 47 -5.59 7.53 12.50
N ILE A 48 -6.35 6.43 12.31
CA ILE A 48 -7.61 6.44 11.57
C ILE A 48 -8.65 7.32 12.28
N ALA A 49 -8.80 7.16 13.59
CA ALA A 49 -9.74 7.96 14.38
C ALA A 49 -9.42 9.46 14.27
N TYR A 50 -8.14 9.82 14.36
CA TYR A 50 -7.67 11.19 14.15
C TYR A 50 -7.97 11.68 12.74
N ALA A 51 -7.62 10.93 11.70
CA ALA A 51 -7.83 11.33 10.31
C ALA A 51 -9.31 11.53 9.97
N LEU A 52 -10.18 10.67 10.50
CA LEU A 52 -11.64 10.83 10.36
C LEU A 52 -12.16 12.08 11.07
N HIS A 53 -11.61 12.40 12.25
CA HIS A 53 -11.99 13.61 12.99
C HIS A 53 -11.50 14.90 12.32
N SER A 54 -10.25 14.90 11.81
CA SER A 54 -9.66 16.06 11.13
C SER A 54 -10.16 16.25 9.68
N GLY A 55 -10.85 15.25 9.12
CA GLY A 55 -11.29 15.25 7.72
C GLY A 55 -10.15 15.02 6.72
N SER A 56 -9.03 14.43 7.16
CA SER A 56 -7.89 14.14 6.30
C SER A 56 -8.13 12.91 5.42
N ASN A 57 -7.54 12.89 4.23
CA ASN A 57 -7.60 11.72 3.35
C ASN A 57 -6.76 10.57 3.92
N ILE A 58 -7.31 9.36 3.90
CA ILE A 58 -6.60 8.16 4.35
C ILE A 58 -6.10 7.38 3.13
N VAL A 59 -4.80 7.11 3.09
CA VAL A 59 -4.17 6.18 2.14
C VAL A 59 -4.05 4.84 2.85
N ALA A 60 -4.92 3.91 2.48
CA ALA A 60 -4.98 2.60 3.09
C ALA A 60 -3.88 1.70 2.54
N GLU A 61 -2.86 1.42 3.34
CA GLU A 61 -1.63 0.76 2.91
C GLU A 61 -1.59 -0.72 3.29
N SER A 62 -1.06 -1.56 2.40
CA SER A 62 -0.86 -2.99 2.62
C SER A 62 0.35 -3.54 1.85
N GLY A 63 1.00 -4.55 2.42
CA GLY A 63 2.16 -5.22 1.81
C GLY A 63 2.09 -6.74 1.98
N PRO A 64 1.24 -7.46 1.22
CA PRO A 64 1.16 -8.92 1.33
C PRO A 64 2.49 -9.58 0.92
N LEU A 65 2.88 -10.63 1.63
CA LEU A 65 4.19 -11.29 1.52
C LEU A 65 4.11 -12.60 0.73
N LEU A 66 4.75 -12.61 -0.44
CA LEU A 66 4.95 -13.84 -1.20
C LEU A 66 5.98 -14.74 -0.52
N GLY A 67 5.58 -15.98 -0.23
CA GLY A 67 6.34 -16.93 0.59
C GLY A 67 6.17 -16.72 2.10
N GLY A 68 5.30 -15.80 2.52
CA GLY A 68 4.93 -15.56 3.92
C GLY A 68 3.70 -16.39 4.34
N TYR A 69 2.84 -15.80 5.20
CA TYR A 69 1.65 -16.48 5.72
C TYR A 69 0.61 -16.82 4.63
N CYS A 70 0.59 -16.07 3.52
CA CYS A 70 -0.27 -16.36 2.37
C CYS A 70 0.28 -17.48 1.46
N GLY A 71 1.50 -17.96 1.72
CA GLY A 71 2.13 -19.00 0.90
C GLY A 71 2.46 -18.52 -0.52
N GLY A 72 1.79 -19.13 -1.50
CA GLY A 72 2.06 -18.93 -2.93
C GLY A 72 1.47 -17.65 -3.53
N PRO A 73 1.72 -17.39 -4.82
CA PRO A 73 1.22 -16.20 -5.51
C PRO A 73 -0.30 -16.12 -5.56
N GLU A 74 -1.01 -17.26 -5.60
CA GLU A 74 -2.47 -17.34 -5.55
C GLU A 74 -3.00 -16.82 -4.20
N GLY A 75 -2.38 -17.24 -3.11
CA GLY A 75 -2.74 -16.79 -1.76
C GLY A 75 -2.48 -15.30 -1.57
N VAL A 76 -1.36 -14.79 -2.10
CA VAL A 76 -1.05 -13.35 -2.13
C VAL A 76 -2.08 -12.57 -2.92
N ALA A 77 -2.53 -13.08 -4.07
CA ALA A 77 -3.55 -12.42 -4.88
C ALA A 77 -4.88 -12.29 -4.12
N VAL A 78 -5.30 -13.37 -3.43
CA VAL A 78 -6.50 -13.36 -2.58
C VAL A 78 -6.35 -12.40 -1.40
N ALA A 79 -5.21 -12.45 -0.72
CA ALA A 79 -4.91 -11.56 0.40
C ALA A 79 -4.90 -10.10 -0.02
N ASN A 80 -4.38 -9.77 -1.20
CA ASN A 80 -4.39 -8.41 -1.71
C ASN A 80 -5.82 -7.87 -1.94
N VAL A 81 -6.73 -8.70 -2.45
CA VAL A 81 -8.15 -8.33 -2.54
C VAL A 81 -8.78 -8.17 -1.16
N ALA A 82 -8.43 -9.04 -0.20
CA ALA A 82 -8.91 -8.94 1.17
C ALA A 82 -8.41 -7.65 1.86
N TYR A 83 -7.17 -7.24 1.60
CA TYR A 83 -6.62 -5.96 2.06
C TYR A 83 -7.35 -4.76 1.49
N HIS A 84 -7.73 -4.82 0.23
CA HIS A 84 -8.54 -3.78 -0.38
C HIS A 84 -9.89 -3.62 0.35
N LEU A 85 -10.54 -4.73 0.70
CA LEU A 85 -11.76 -4.72 1.51
C LEU A 85 -11.50 -4.19 2.93
N GLN A 86 -10.38 -4.58 3.55
CA GLN A 86 -9.97 -4.05 4.86
C GLN A 86 -9.72 -2.53 4.80
N GLY A 87 -9.13 -2.03 3.72
CA GLY A 87 -8.91 -0.60 3.49
C GLY A 87 -10.22 0.19 3.43
N ILE A 88 -11.26 -0.39 2.81
CA ILE A 88 -12.61 0.21 2.75
C ILE A 88 -13.30 0.15 4.12
N LEU A 89 -13.33 -1.02 4.74
CA LEU A 89 -14.19 -1.29 5.89
C LEU A 89 -13.57 -0.83 7.22
N VAL A 90 -12.27 -1.06 7.40
CA VAL A 90 -11.56 -0.79 8.66
C VAL A 90 -10.88 0.56 8.59
N GLN A 91 -10.06 0.78 7.56
CA GLN A 91 -9.23 1.98 7.47
C GLN A 91 -10.00 3.20 6.95
N ARG A 92 -11.15 2.98 6.29
CA ARG A 92 -11.97 4.04 5.66
C ARG A 92 -11.14 4.86 4.66
N GLY A 93 -10.26 4.18 3.92
CA GLY A 93 -9.34 4.78 2.96
C GLY A 93 -10.05 5.50 1.82
N SER A 94 -9.53 6.66 1.44
CA SER A 94 -9.89 7.37 0.20
C SER A 94 -9.19 6.75 -1.03
N VAL A 95 -8.08 6.06 -0.81
CA VAL A 95 -7.33 5.30 -1.82
C VAL A 95 -6.68 4.09 -1.18
N HIS A 96 -6.59 2.98 -1.91
CA HIS A 96 -5.84 1.81 -1.48
C HIS A 96 -4.46 1.79 -2.15
N PHE A 97 -3.42 1.59 -1.35
CA PHE A 97 -2.04 1.47 -1.77
C PHE A 97 -1.51 0.10 -1.39
N THR A 98 -1.03 -0.66 -2.36
CA THR A 98 -0.54 -2.02 -2.15
C THR A 98 0.83 -2.23 -2.77
N PHE A 99 1.68 -3.02 -2.10
CA PHE A 99 2.98 -3.45 -2.62
C PHE A 99 3.25 -4.91 -2.21
N PRO A 100 2.63 -5.90 -2.89
CA PRO A 100 2.97 -7.29 -2.63
C PRO A 100 4.48 -7.48 -2.79
N ILE A 101 5.17 -8.16 -1.88
CA ILE A 101 6.65 -8.23 -1.88
C ILE A 101 7.15 -9.66 -1.65
N HIS A 102 8.25 -10.03 -2.31
CA HIS A 102 8.84 -11.36 -2.15
C HIS A 102 9.64 -11.46 -0.85
N PHE A 103 9.29 -12.39 0.04
CA PHE A 103 9.89 -12.55 1.38
C PHE A 103 11.43 -12.63 1.35
N LYS A 104 11.99 -13.44 0.44
CA LYS A 104 13.44 -13.60 0.30
C LYS A 104 14.18 -12.42 -0.35
N PHE A 105 13.58 -11.80 -1.37
CA PHE A 105 14.28 -10.84 -2.22
C PHE A 105 13.97 -9.39 -1.88
N SER A 106 12.98 -9.15 -1.01
CA SER A 106 12.47 -7.81 -0.67
C SER A 106 12.22 -6.95 -1.92
N SER A 107 11.75 -7.59 -2.99
CA SER A 107 11.42 -6.96 -4.26
C SER A 107 10.11 -7.56 -4.79
N ASN A 108 9.41 -6.80 -5.60
CA ASN A 108 8.14 -7.23 -6.20
C ASN A 108 8.18 -7.28 -7.72
N THR A 109 9.38 -7.28 -8.28
CA THR A 109 9.64 -7.40 -9.73
C THR A 109 9.78 -8.84 -10.18
N SER A 110 9.56 -9.80 -9.27
CA SER A 110 9.53 -11.22 -9.60
C SER A 110 8.24 -11.58 -10.36
N ARG A 111 8.32 -12.55 -11.27
CA ARG A 111 7.18 -13.03 -12.07
C ARG A 111 5.95 -13.35 -11.23
N ASN A 112 6.15 -14.05 -10.11
CA ASN A 112 5.07 -14.48 -9.23
C ASN A 112 4.38 -13.30 -8.54
N THR A 113 5.16 -12.33 -8.07
CA THR A 113 4.63 -11.13 -7.43
C THR A 113 3.87 -10.26 -8.43
N MET A 114 4.43 -10.05 -9.62
CA MET A 114 3.76 -9.29 -10.68
C MET A 114 2.46 -9.95 -11.15
N TRP A 115 2.46 -11.28 -11.29
CA TRP A 115 1.25 -12.02 -11.65
C TRP A 115 0.17 -11.85 -10.57
N ALA A 116 0.54 -12.01 -9.30
CA ALA A 116 -0.38 -11.86 -8.17
C ALA A 116 -0.98 -10.45 -8.12
N THR A 117 -0.13 -9.43 -8.24
CA THR A 117 -0.54 -8.02 -8.32
C THR A 117 -1.49 -7.77 -9.50
N SER A 118 -1.15 -8.24 -10.69
CA SER A 118 -1.95 -8.01 -11.90
C SER A 118 -3.35 -8.62 -11.78
N ILE A 119 -3.46 -9.87 -11.32
CA ILE A 119 -4.75 -10.54 -11.21
C ILE A 119 -5.62 -9.92 -10.11
N SER A 120 -5.02 -9.57 -8.96
CA SER A 120 -5.75 -8.90 -7.88
C SER A 120 -6.20 -7.49 -8.28
N ASN A 121 -5.37 -6.73 -8.99
CA ASN A 121 -5.69 -5.38 -9.42
C ASN A 121 -6.84 -5.39 -10.43
N GLN A 122 -6.81 -6.29 -11.41
CA GLN A 122 -7.93 -6.47 -12.34
C GLN A 122 -9.23 -6.83 -11.61
N ALA A 123 -9.16 -7.72 -10.61
CA ALA A 123 -10.33 -8.09 -9.81
C ALA A 123 -10.88 -6.89 -9.02
N ILE A 124 -10.00 -6.13 -8.36
CA ILE A 124 -10.38 -4.92 -7.61
C ILE A 124 -10.99 -3.88 -8.55
N SER A 125 -10.34 -3.56 -9.66
CA SER A 125 -10.81 -2.53 -10.58
C SER A 125 -12.13 -2.86 -11.27
N ARG A 126 -12.43 -4.15 -11.47
CA ARG A 126 -13.73 -4.60 -11.99
C ARG A 126 -14.85 -4.47 -10.95
N ASN A 127 -14.55 -4.72 -9.67
CA ASN A 127 -15.55 -4.89 -8.63
C ASN A 127 -15.65 -3.74 -7.60
N SER A 128 -14.69 -2.80 -7.60
CA SER A 128 -14.63 -1.67 -6.66
C SER A 128 -14.41 -0.35 -7.40
N ARG A 129 -14.89 0.74 -6.80
CA ARG A 129 -14.64 2.12 -7.24
C ARG A 129 -13.59 2.85 -6.41
N LEU A 130 -13.13 2.27 -5.30
CA LEU A 130 -12.02 2.85 -4.54
C LEU A 130 -10.76 2.84 -5.41
N PRO A 131 -10.09 4.00 -5.60
CA PRO A 131 -8.85 4.08 -6.37
C PRO A 131 -7.79 3.14 -5.80
N LEU A 132 -7.04 2.50 -6.70
CA LEU A 132 -6.01 1.53 -6.36
C LEU A 132 -4.67 1.99 -6.92
N LEU A 133 -3.64 1.85 -6.07
CA LEU A 133 -2.28 2.21 -6.38
C LEU A 133 -1.36 1.07 -6.04
N THR A 134 -0.42 0.80 -6.94
CA THR A 134 0.58 -0.24 -6.75
C THR A 134 1.96 0.34 -6.93
N SER A 135 2.83 0.11 -5.94
CA SER A 135 4.23 0.53 -6.01
C SER A 135 5.15 -0.60 -6.46
N GLY A 136 6.14 -0.28 -7.28
CA GLY A 136 7.24 -1.17 -7.64
C GLY A 136 8.43 -1.00 -6.70
N ILE A 137 8.83 -2.09 -6.04
CA ILE A 137 10.03 -2.18 -5.21
C ILE A 137 11.12 -2.93 -5.98
N LEU A 138 12.13 -2.19 -6.42
CA LEU A 138 13.22 -2.70 -7.23
C LEU A 138 14.24 -3.44 -6.37
N ALA A 139 14.79 -4.54 -6.91
CA ALA A 139 15.88 -5.27 -6.25
C ALA A 139 17.23 -4.53 -6.35
N SER A 140 17.35 -3.58 -7.27
CA SER A 140 18.59 -2.89 -7.59
C SER A 140 18.57 -1.42 -7.13
N GLY A 141 19.74 -0.92 -6.72
CA GLY A 141 19.92 0.48 -6.34
C GLY A 141 19.99 1.44 -7.54
N PRO A 142 19.75 2.74 -7.33
CA PRO A 142 19.71 3.75 -8.39
C PRO A 142 21.00 3.76 -9.22
N GLY A 143 20.88 3.98 -10.53
CA GLY A 143 22.02 4.09 -11.45
C GLY A 143 22.65 2.75 -11.90
N THR A 144 22.10 1.62 -11.49
CA THR A 144 22.57 0.29 -11.94
C THR A 144 21.97 -0.09 -13.30
N LYS A 145 22.65 -0.93 -14.10
CA LYS A 145 22.11 -1.42 -15.39
C LYS A 145 20.82 -2.24 -15.26
N MET A 146 20.54 -2.77 -14.08
CA MET A 146 19.31 -3.50 -13.76
C MET A 146 18.13 -2.55 -13.47
N CYS A 147 18.42 -1.32 -13.06
CA CYS A 147 17.43 -0.33 -12.66
C CYS A 147 16.53 0.26 -13.75
N PRO A 148 16.86 0.30 -15.05
CA PRO A 148 15.91 0.74 -16.08
C PRO A 148 14.88 -0.35 -16.41
N TRP A 149 15.31 -1.60 -16.57
CA TRP A 149 14.47 -2.72 -16.96
C TRP A 149 13.47 -3.16 -15.88
N SER A 150 13.87 -3.06 -14.62
CA SER A 150 13.09 -3.51 -13.47
C SER A 150 11.83 -2.65 -13.18
N PRO A 151 11.86 -1.31 -13.26
CA PRO A 151 10.67 -0.46 -13.13
C PRO A 151 9.79 -0.53 -14.36
N GLU A 152 10.28 -0.74 -15.58
CA GLU A 152 9.44 -0.89 -16.80
C GLU A 152 8.38 -2.00 -16.66
N LEU A 153 8.72 -3.07 -15.93
CA LEU A 153 7.82 -4.18 -15.61
C LEU A 153 6.81 -3.84 -14.51
N ASN A 154 7.09 -2.86 -13.66
CA ASN A 154 6.28 -2.45 -12.52
C ASN A 154 5.80 -0.99 -12.63
N ILE A 155 5.81 -0.39 -13.83
CA ILE A 155 5.36 0.99 -14.04
C ILE A 155 3.95 1.08 -13.47
N VAL A 156 3.86 1.95 -12.47
CA VAL A 156 2.73 2.20 -11.59
C VAL A 156 1.43 2.01 -12.36
N THR A 157 0.72 0.91 -12.08
CA THR A 157 -0.64 0.75 -12.60
C THR A 157 -1.54 1.66 -11.76
N PHE A 158 -1.54 2.94 -12.09
CA PHE A 158 -2.56 3.89 -11.66
C PHE A 158 -3.85 3.48 -12.36
N ILE A 159 -4.62 2.56 -11.76
CA ILE A 159 -5.99 2.33 -12.22
C ILE A 159 -6.86 3.39 -11.57
N ILE A 160 -6.82 4.59 -12.15
CA ILE A 160 -7.79 5.64 -11.89
C ILE A 160 -8.94 5.36 -12.86
N LYS A 161 -10.11 5.01 -12.31
CA LYS A 161 -11.38 5.01 -13.06
C LYS A 161 -12.00 6.39 -13.04
#